data_AF-A0A7X9EAR4-F1
#
_entry.id   AF-A0A7X9EAR4-F1
#
_cell.length_a   1.000
_cell.length_b   1.000
_cell.length_c   1.000
_cell.angle_alpha   90.00
_cell.angle_beta   90.00
_cell.angle_gamma   90.00
#
_symmetry.space_group_name_H-M   'P 1'
#
loop_
_entity.id
_entity.type
_entity.pdbx_description
1 polymer ?
#
loop_
_entity_poly.entity_id
_entity_poly.type
_entity_poly.pdbx_seq_one_letter_code
_entity_poly.pdbx_strand_id
1 'polypeptide(L)' 'DKYGQKKWNSDEVIEEIIYLVQHERDMAEFGINVAGVLFEFGCIDEAVYHTLLG' A
#
# COMPACT_ATOMS: atom_id res chain seq x y z
N ASP A 1 -14.55 -1.97 20.95
CA ASP A 1 -15.84 -1.69 20.29
C ASP A 1 -15.98 -0.16 20.26
N LYS A 2 -15.66 0.59 19.19
CA LYS A 2 -15.98 0.38 17.76
C LYS A 2 -14.86 0.57 16.72
N TYR A 3 -13.64 0.93 17.11
CA TYR A 3 -12.53 1.06 16.15
C TYR A 3 -11.23 0.63 16.81
N GLY A 4 -11.02 -0.68 16.95
CA GLY A 4 -9.69 -1.18 17.20
C GLY A 4 -8.88 -0.85 15.95
N GLN A 5 -8.10 0.23 15.96
CA GLN A 5 -7.08 0.44 14.95
C GLN A 5 -6.20 -0.81 14.99
N LYS A 6 -6.42 -1.71 14.04
CA LYS A 6 -5.49 -2.81 13.79
C LYS A 6 -4.20 -2.09 13.44
N LYS A 7 -3.28 -2.04 14.41
CA LYS A 7 -1.99 -1.40 14.23
C LYS A 7 -1.25 -2.29 13.25
N TRP A 8 -1.40 -2.00 11.97
CA TRP A 8 -0.76 -2.75 10.93
C TRP A 8 0.74 -2.73 11.17
N ASN A 9 1.39 -3.89 11.10
CA ASN A 9 2.81 -3.97 11.34
C ASN A 9 3.54 -3.40 10.12
N SER A 10 4.52 -2.54 10.34
CA SER A 10 5.40 -2.05 9.26
C SER A 10 6.06 -3.19 8.50
N ASP A 11 6.29 -4.33 9.15
CA ASP A 11 6.87 -5.51 8.52
C ASP A 11 5.94 -6.10 7.44
N GLU A 12 4.62 -6.15 7.69
CA GLU A 12 3.63 -6.67 6.73
C GLU A 12 3.58 -5.79 5.48
N VAL A 13 3.63 -4.46 5.64
CA VAL A 13 3.68 -3.51 4.51
C VAL A 13 4.92 -3.74 3.66
N ILE A 14 6.07 -3.94 4.31
CA ILE A 14 7.35 -4.15 3.63
C ILE A 14 7.35 -5.50 2.90
N GLU A 15 6.80 -6.56 3.50
CA GLU A 15 6.67 -7.87 2.86
C GLU A 15 5.85 -7.80 1.56
N GLU A 16 4.70 -7.10 1.58
CA GLU A 16 3.86 -6.90 0.40
C GLU A 16 4.59 -6.09 -0.69
N ILE A 17 5.28 -5.01 -0.32
CA ILE A 17 6.05 -4.23 -1.29
C ILE A 17 7.19 -5.06 -1.90
N ILE A 18 7.88 -5.88 -1.11
CA ILE A 18 8.92 -6.80 -1.60
C ILE A 18 8.31 -7.82 -2.56
N TYR A 19 7.14 -8.37 -2.24
CA TYR A 19 6.41 -9.27 -3.12
C TYR A 19 6.13 -8.61 -4.48
N LEU A 20 5.62 -7.37 -4.48
CA LEU A 20 5.37 -6.62 -5.71
C LEU A 20 6.65 -6.39 -6.53
N VAL A 21 7.76 -6.02 -5.90
CA VAL A 21 9.05 -5.83 -6.59
C VAL A 21 9.52 -7.10 -7.31
N GLN A 22 9.23 -8.28 -6.74
CA GLN A 22 9.67 -9.56 -7.29
C GLN A 22 8.78 -10.08 -8.42
N HIS A 23 7.51 -9.68 -8.46
CA HIS A 23 6.50 -10.28 -9.35
C HIS A 23 5.98 -9.32 -10.40
N GLU A 24 5.95 -8.02 -10.11
CA GLU A 24 5.43 -7.01 -11.02
C GLU A 24 6.49 -6.59 -12.03
N ARG A 25 6.15 -6.65 -13.32
CA ARG A 25 7.08 -6.30 -14.41
C ARG A 25 6.76 -4.97 -15.05
N ASP A 26 5.53 -4.50 -14.90
CA ASP A 26 5.12 -3.19 -15.35
C ASP A 26 5.34 -2.17 -14.23
N MET A 27 6.18 -1.18 -14.49
CA MET A 27 6.51 -0.15 -13.49
C MET A 27 5.32 0.75 -13.14
N ALA A 28 4.36 0.93 -14.06
CA ALA A 28 3.15 1.69 -13.79
C ALA A 28 2.20 0.89 -12.89
N GLU A 29 2.00 -0.40 -13.20
CA GLU A 29 1.18 -1.30 -12.38
C GLU A 29 1.80 -1.50 -10.99
N PHE A 30 3.13 -1.58 -10.90
CA PHE A 30 3.87 -1.59 -9.64
C PHE A 30 3.56 -0.36 -8.77
N GLY A 31 3.61 0.84 -9.36
CA GLY A 31 3.30 2.08 -8.63
C GLY A 31 1.87 2.11 -8.08
N ILE A 32 0.90 1.66 -8.89
CA ILE A 32 -0.51 1.56 -8.48
C ILE A 32 -0.68 0.57 -7.34
N ASN A 33 -0.08 -0.62 -7.46
CA ASN A 33 -0.18 -1.66 -6.44
C ASN A 33 0.48 -1.24 -5.12
N VAL A 34 1.62 -0.55 -5.17
CA VAL A 34 2.26 0.04 -3.97
C VAL A 34 1.35 1.09 -3.32
N ALA A 35 0.72 1.98 -4.11
CA ALA A 35 -0.21 2.96 -3.58
C ALA A 35 -1.41 2.28 -2.88
N GLY A 36 -1.92 1.18 -3.45
CA GLY A 36 -2.97 0.35 -2.86
C GLY A 36 -2.57 -0.23 -1.50
N VAL A 37 -1.40 -0.88 -1.42
CA VAL A 37 -0.87 -1.42 -0.15
C VAL A 37 -0.75 -0.33 0.91
N LEU A 38 -0.19 0.83 0.57
CA LEU A 38 -0.02 1.93 1.52
C LEU A 38 -1.37 2.46 2.03
N PHE A 39 -2.39 2.50 1.17
CA PHE A 39 -3.72 2.96 1.54
C PHE A 39 -4.47 1.95 2.42
N GLU A 40 -4.46 0.66 2.06
CA GLU A 40 -5.10 -0.42 2.81
C GLU A 40 -4.56 -0.55 4.24
N PHE A 41 -3.25 -0.34 4.38
CA PHE A 41 -2.56 -0.39 5.68
C PHE A 41 -2.65 0.94 6.44
N GLY A 42 -3.34 1.94 5.89
CA GLY A 42 -3.53 3.25 6.52
C GLY A 42 -2.23 4.06 6.66
N CYS A 43 -1.22 3.77 5.84
CA CYS A 43 0.03 4.52 5.80
C CYS A 43 -0.13 5.88 5.10
N ILE A 44 -1.09 5.98 4.17
CA ILE A 44 -1.46 7.21 3.47
C ILE A 44 -2.97 7.43 3.55
N ASP A 45 -3.40 8.68 3.42
CA ASP A 45 -4.81 9.02 3.29
C ASP A 45 -5.31 8.89 1.84
N GLU A 46 -6.63 8.99 1.68
CA GLU A 46 -7.33 8.87 0.39
C GLU A 46 -6.89 9.95 -0.62
N ALA A 47 -6.55 11.16 -0.18
CA ALA A 47 -6.13 12.23 -1.07
C ALA A 47 -4.74 11.94 -1.65
N VAL A 48 -3.83 11.42 -0.82
CA VAL A 48 -2.52 10.95 -1.28
C VAL A 48 -2.67 9.75 -2.22
N TYR A 49 -3.53 8.80 -1.90
CA TYR A 49 -3.82 7.65 -2.77
C TYR A 49 -4.26 8.10 -4.17
N HIS A 50 -5.27 8.97 -4.26
CA HIS A 50 -5.72 9.51 -5.55
C HIS A 50 -4.64 10.31 -6.29
N THR A 51 -3.80 11.06 -5.57
CA THR A 51 -2.68 11.78 -6.18
C THR A 51 -1.68 10.83 -6.83
N LEU A 52 -1.45 9.65 -6.25
CA LEU A 52 -0.51 8.64 -6.77
C LEU A 52 -1.05 7.89 -8.00
N LEU A 53 -2.38 7.79 -8.15
CA LEU A 53 -3.01 7.12 -9.30
C LEU A 53 -3.07 8.00 -10.55
N GLY A 54 -2.93 9.33 -10.40
CA GLY A 54 -3.15 10.30 -11.47
C GLY A 54 -4.63 10.48 -11.83
#